data_AF-D8WWL8-F1
#
_entry.id   AF-D8WWL8-F1
#
_cell.length_a   1.000
_cell.length_b   1.000
_cell.length_c   1.000
_cell.angle_alpha   90.00
_cell.angle_beta   90.00
_cell.angle_gamma   90.00
#
_symmetry.space_group_name_H-M   'P 1'
#
loop_
_entity.id
_entity.type
_entity.pdbx_description
1 polymer ?
#
loop_
_entity_poly.entity_id
_entity_poly.type
_entity_poly.pdbx_seq_one_letter_code
_entity_poly.pdbx_strand_id
1 'polypeptide(L)'
;MCDMAQRWMKLTLDKVIKPEEVTTGPVLENIDEGAAVNLEKFPVLKIYPKDGGRYIGTTVFIILRDPETNQINMGTYRMQMLTNNRVGVNALPGKRGHRILQKYKNLAKKPLH
;
A
#
# COMPACT_ATOMS: atom_id res chain seq x y z
N MET A 1 -15.54 -26.35 4.55
CA MET A 1 -14.83 -25.07 4.82
C MET A 1 -14.47 -25.09 6.30
N CYS A 2 -13.25 -24.75 6.71
CA CYS A 2 -12.89 -24.73 8.13
C CYS A 2 -13.57 -23.57 8.87
N ASP A 3 -13.66 -23.65 10.19
CA ASP A 3 -14.33 -22.67 11.05
C ASP A 3 -13.82 -21.23 10.81
N MET A 4 -12.49 -21.07 10.70
CA MET A 4 -11.86 -19.79 10.37
C MET A 4 -12.37 -19.16 9.08
N ALA A 5 -12.54 -19.95 8.02
CA ALA A 5 -13.04 -19.46 6.74
C ALA A 5 -14.53 -19.09 6.80
N GLN A 6 -15.33 -19.85 7.56
CA GLN A 6 -16.74 -19.53 7.80
C GLN A 6 -16.89 -18.24 8.60
N ARG A 7 -16.08 -18.06 9.65
CA ARG A 7 -16.08 -16.84 10.47
C ARG A 7 -15.67 -15.62 9.66
N TRP A 8 -14.62 -15.74 8.84
CA TRP A 8 -14.19 -14.68 7.93
C TRP A 8 -15.30 -14.28 6.97
N MET A 9 -15.94 -15.26 6.32
CA MET A 9 -17.03 -15.00 5.38
C MET A 9 -18.18 -14.25 6.05
N LYS A 10 -18.61 -14.69 7.25
CA LYS A 10 -19.65 -14.01 8.03
C LYS A 10 -19.29 -12.56 8.33
N LEU A 11 -18.06 -12.28 8.74
CA LEU A 11 -17.60 -10.91 9.02
C LEU A 11 -17.55 -10.04 7.76
N THR A 12 -17.19 -10.61 6.60
CA THR A 12 -17.10 -9.85 5.35
C THR A 12 -18.45 -9.59 4.67
N LEU A 13 -19.48 -10.39 4.99
CA LEU A 13 -20.83 -10.22 4.45
C LEU A 13 -21.73 -9.34 5.33
N ASP A 14 -21.35 -9.13 6.59
CA ASP A 14 -22.06 -8.24 7.51
C ASP A 14 -21.85 -6.76 7.13
N LYS A 15 -22.56 -5.87 7.81
CA LYS A 15 -22.53 -4.43 7.53
C LYS A 15 -21.11 -3.86 7.69
N VAL A 16 -20.67 -3.10 6.68
CA VAL A 16 -19.40 -2.35 6.73
C VAL A 16 -19.46 -1.33 7.87
N ILE A 17 -18.52 -1.44 8.81
CA ILE A 17 -18.30 -0.46 9.88
C ILE A 17 -17.35 0.62 9.32
N LYS A 18 -17.79 1.88 9.36
CA LYS A 18 -16.96 3.00 8.91
C LYS A 18 -15.87 3.29 9.96
N PRO A 19 -14.64 3.65 9.54
CA PRO A 19 -13.62 4.09 10.47
C PRO A 19 -14.02 5.44 11.10
N GLU A 20 -13.53 5.69 12.31
CA GLU A 20 -13.57 7.01 12.93
C GLU A 20 -12.30 7.78 12.60
N GLU A 21 -12.44 9.04 12.22
CA GLU A 21 -11.30 9.90 11.94
C GLU A 21 -10.76 10.48 13.26
N VAL A 22 -9.46 10.30 13.48
CA VAL A 22 -8.75 10.79 14.66
C VAL A 22 -7.62 11.73 14.23
N THR A 23 -7.32 12.72 15.05
CA THR A 23 -6.31 13.75 14.74
C THR A 23 -4.89 13.35 15.13
N THR A 24 -4.73 12.35 15.99
CA THR A 24 -3.43 11.89 16.48
C THR A 24 -3.41 10.37 16.71
N GLY A 25 -2.23 9.81 16.90
CA GLY A 25 -2.02 8.41 17.24
C GLY A 25 -0.53 8.05 17.34
N PRO A 26 -0.19 6.86 17.85
CA PRO A 26 1.20 6.46 18.08
C PRO A 26 2.08 6.47 16.82
N VAL A 27 1.47 6.30 15.64
CA VAL A 27 2.18 6.35 14.34
C VAL A 27 2.73 7.75 14.01
N LEU A 28 2.33 8.79 14.72
CA LEU A 28 2.78 10.17 14.52
C LEU A 28 3.83 10.63 15.54
N GLU A 29 4.31 9.76 16.44
CA GLU A 29 5.29 10.13 17.47
C GLU A 29 6.68 10.46 16.90
N ASN A 30 7.03 9.91 15.73
CA ASN A 30 8.31 10.13 15.06
C ASN A 30 8.04 10.41 13.58
N ILE A 31 8.40 11.60 13.12
CA ILE A 31 8.09 12.07 11.77
C ILE A 31 9.38 12.47 11.04
N ASP A 32 9.65 11.80 9.91
CA ASP A 32 10.68 12.18 8.95
C ASP A 32 10.01 12.74 7.69
N GLU A 33 10.32 13.98 7.32
CA GLU A 33 9.77 14.63 6.11
C GLU A 33 10.88 15.10 5.15
N GLY A 34 10.54 15.21 3.87
CA GLY A 34 11.44 15.73 2.83
C GLY A 34 12.78 15.01 2.80
N ALA A 35 13.87 15.74 3.04
CA ALA A 35 15.23 15.21 3.02
C ALA A 35 15.56 14.25 4.19
N ALA A 36 14.77 14.28 5.28
CA ALA A 36 14.98 13.39 6.42
C ALA A 36 14.50 11.96 6.16
N VAL A 37 13.68 11.75 5.11
CA VAL A 37 13.17 10.43 4.71
C VAL A 37 14.33 9.54 4.29
N ASN A 38 14.60 8.52 5.11
CA ASN A 38 15.63 7.53 4.83
C ASN A 38 15.17 6.13 5.26
N LEU A 39 14.93 5.29 4.27
CA LEU A 39 14.52 3.89 4.42
C LEU A 39 15.63 3.02 5.03
N GLU A 40 16.90 3.45 4.97
CA GLU A 40 18.03 2.72 5.56
C GLU A 40 18.06 2.81 7.09
N LYS A 41 17.26 3.70 7.69
CA LYS A 41 17.03 3.73 9.16
C LYS A 41 16.36 2.45 9.66
N PHE A 42 15.66 1.72 8.79
CA PHE A 42 15.00 0.48 9.13
C PHE A 42 15.88 -0.74 8.82
N PRO A 43 15.84 -1.79 9.65
CA PRO A 43 16.61 -3.02 9.43
C PRO A 43 15.97 -3.91 8.34
N VAL A 44 15.81 -3.38 7.12
CA VAL A 44 15.14 -4.08 6.02
C VAL A 44 16.00 -5.26 5.55
N LEU A 45 15.43 -6.43 5.33
CA LEU A 45 16.22 -7.60 4.92
C LEU A 45 16.20 -7.81 3.41
N LYS A 46 17.33 -8.28 2.88
CA LYS A 46 17.35 -9.07 1.64
C LYS A 46 17.21 -10.53 2.07
N ILE A 47 16.05 -11.13 1.81
CA ILE A 47 15.65 -12.39 2.44
C ILE A 47 16.32 -13.57 1.73
N TYR A 48 16.34 -13.56 0.40
CA TYR A 48 16.88 -14.66 -0.40
C TYR A 48 18.10 -14.23 -1.23
N PRO A 49 19.05 -15.14 -1.53
CA PRO A 49 20.24 -14.82 -2.31
C PRO A 49 19.94 -14.19 -3.67
N LYS A 50 18.87 -14.67 -4.34
CA LYS A 50 18.44 -14.22 -5.67
C LYS A 50 17.47 -13.04 -5.66
N ASP A 51 17.15 -12.46 -4.50
CA ASP A 51 16.33 -11.25 -4.46
C ASP A 51 17.07 -10.09 -5.16
N GLY A 52 16.34 -9.32 -5.97
CA GLY A 52 16.86 -8.13 -6.63
C GLY A 52 17.25 -6.99 -5.66
N GLY A 53 16.86 -7.08 -4.39
CA GLY A 53 17.13 -6.06 -3.38
C GLY A 53 16.47 -6.35 -2.03
N ARG A 54 16.51 -5.35 -1.14
CA ARG A 54 15.88 -5.40 0.19
C ARG A 54 14.37 -5.15 0.06
N TYR A 55 13.54 -5.93 0.74
CA TYR A 55 12.07 -5.79 0.67
C TYR A 55 11.51 -5.21 1.97
N ILE A 56 11.09 -3.94 1.92
CA ILE A 56 10.52 -3.24 3.07
C ILE A 56 9.03 -3.55 3.28
N GLY A 57 8.29 -3.83 2.20
CA GLY A 57 6.88 -4.16 2.25
C GLY A 57 6.65 -5.63 1.94
N THR A 58 6.55 -6.45 2.99
CA THR A 58 6.27 -7.90 2.88
C THR A 58 4.89 -8.27 3.42
N THR A 59 4.46 -7.64 4.51
CA THR A 59 3.21 -7.89 5.25
C THR A 59 2.44 -6.60 5.54
N VAL A 60 2.53 -5.63 4.62
CA VAL A 60 1.92 -4.30 4.76
C VAL A 60 0.72 -4.14 3.83
N PHE A 61 -0.12 -3.14 4.14
CA PHE A 61 -1.10 -2.61 3.20
C PHE A 61 -0.56 -1.37 2.52
N ILE A 62 -0.72 -1.30 1.20
CA ILE A 62 -0.66 -0.04 0.45
C ILE A 62 -2.09 0.47 0.31
N ILE A 63 -2.28 1.72 0.69
CA ILE A 63 -3.54 2.43 0.59
C ILE A 63 -3.53 3.25 -0.69
N LEU A 64 -4.48 2.98 -1.57
CA LEU A 64 -4.70 3.71 -2.82
C LEU A 64 -6.11 4.28 -2.82
N ARG A 65 -6.26 5.55 -3.20
CA ARG A 65 -7.57 6.15 -3.47
C ARG A 65 -7.82 6.08 -4.98
N ASP A 66 -8.96 5.56 -5.39
CA ASP A 66 -9.38 5.64 -6.79
C ASP A 66 -9.72 7.11 -7.11
N PRO A 67 -9.04 7.75 -8.09
CA PRO A 67 -9.23 9.18 -8.35
C PRO A 67 -10.59 9.50 -8.99
N GLU A 68 -11.31 8.51 -9.51
CA GLU A 68 -12.63 8.71 -10.12
C GLU A 68 -13.77 8.45 -9.13
N THR A 69 -13.62 7.46 -8.25
CA THR A 69 -14.70 7.00 -7.37
C THR A 69 -14.49 7.36 -5.89
N ASN A 70 -13.33 7.90 -5.53
CA ASN A 70 -12.88 8.14 -4.16
C ASN A 70 -12.83 6.89 -3.26
N GLN A 71 -13.04 5.69 -3.81
CA GLN A 71 -12.96 4.44 -3.06
C GLN A 71 -11.53 4.16 -2.61
N ILE A 72 -11.39 3.68 -1.37
CA ILE A 72 -10.12 3.24 -0.83
C ILE A 72 -9.88 1.76 -1.19
N ASN A 73 -8.71 1.47 -1.73
CA ASN A 73 -8.15 0.14 -1.83
C ASN A 73 -7.02 0.00 -0.81
N MET A 74 -7.18 -0.94 0.12
CA MET A 74 -6.09 -1.44 0.96
C MET A 74 -5.70 -2.80 0.39
N GLY A 75 -4.49 -2.92 -0.15
CA GLY A 75 -4.02 -4.17 -0.74
C GLY A 75 -2.58 -4.46 -0.34
N THR A 76 -2.21 -5.74 -0.34
CA THR A 76 -0.83 -6.16 -0.09
C THR A 76 -0.09 -6.25 -1.41
N TYR A 77 1.01 -5.52 -1.52
CA TYR A 77 1.88 -5.50 -2.70
C TYR A 77 3.32 -5.55 -2.22
N ARG A 78 4.17 -6.32 -2.91
CA ARG A 78 5.60 -6.39 -2.56
C ARG A 78 6.27 -5.05 -2.87
N MET A 79 7.06 -4.56 -1.92
CA MET A 79 7.81 -3.30 -2.04
C MET A 79 9.30 -3.56 -1.90
N GLN A 80 10.03 -3.40 -3.00
CA GLN A 80 11.50 -3.51 -3.04
C GLN A 80 12.11 -2.12 -2.93
N MET A 81 13.11 -1.93 -2.08
CA MET A 81 13.89 -0.69 -2.03
C MET A 81 14.70 -0.52 -3.33
N LEU A 82 14.61 0.66 -3.94
CA LEU A 82 15.40 1.05 -5.11
C LEU A 82 16.50 2.05 -4.75
N THR A 83 16.22 2.95 -3.81
CA THR A 83 17.16 3.90 -3.22
C THR A 83 16.86 4.03 -1.72
N ASN A 84 17.58 4.90 -1.02
CA ASN A 84 17.30 5.26 0.36
C ASN A 84 15.91 5.92 0.56
N ASN A 85 15.22 6.36 -0.49
CA ASN A 85 13.92 7.05 -0.38
C ASN A 85 12.91 6.66 -1.46
N ARG A 86 13.16 5.59 -2.23
CA ARG A 86 12.27 5.09 -3.27
C ARG A 86 12.09 3.59 -3.20
N VAL A 87 10.89 3.15 -3.53
CA VAL A 87 10.52 1.73 -3.60
C VAL A 87 9.85 1.41 -4.94
N GLY A 88 10.12 0.21 -5.45
CA GLY A 88 9.38 -0.40 -6.54
C GLY A 88 8.21 -1.21 -5.97
N VAL A 89 7.03 -1.03 -6.55
CA VAL A 89 5.79 -1.71 -6.11
C VAL A 89 5.26 -2.59 -7.24
N ASN A 90 5.06 -3.87 -6.95
CA ASN A 90 4.48 -4.78 -7.94
C ASN A 90 2.94 -4.78 -7.89
N ALA A 91 2.32 -3.90 -8.68
CA ALA A 91 0.88 -3.91 -8.91
C ALA A 91 0.54 -4.80 -10.12
N LEU A 92 0.25 -6.08 -9.85
CA LEU A 92 -0.02 -7.09 -10.87
C LEU A 92 -1.12 -6.66 -11.86
N PRO A 93 -0.91 -6.82 -13.19
CA PRO A 93 -1.90 -6.50 -14.21
C PRO A 93 -3.29 -7.09 -13.90
N GLY A 94 -4.33 -6.29 -14.15
CA GLY A 94 -5.73 -6.69 -13.93
C GLY A 94 -6.23 -6.62 -12.48
N LYS A 95 -5.35 -6.54 -11.47
CA LYS A 95 -5.76 -6.37 -10.07
C LYS A 95 -6.21 -4.93 -9.78
N ARG A 96 -6.93 -4.72 -8.67
CA ARG A 96 -7.54 -3.42 -8.32
C ARG A 96 -6.50 -2.30 -8.25
N GLY A 97 -5.37 -2.51 -7.56
CA GLY A 97 -4.30 -1.50 -7.50
C GLY A 97 -3.72 -1.14 -8.86
N HIS A 98 -3.52 -2.12 -9.75
CA HIS A 98 -3.06 -1.85 -11.12
C HIS A 98 -4.05 -0.97 -11.88
N ARG A 99 -5.35 -1.28 -11.81
CA ARG A 99 -6.39 -0.47 -12.47
C ARG A 99 -6.41 0.97 -11.94
N ILE A 100 -6.28 1.17 -10.63
CA ILE A 100 -6.22 2.50 -10.02
C ILE A 100 -4.98 3.26 -10.53
N LEU A 101 -3.80 2.62 -10.59
CA LEU A 101 -2.60 3.25 -11.12
C LEU A 101 -2.73 3.66 -12.60
N GLN A 102 -3.43 2.87 -13.42
CA GLN A 102 -3.69 3.24 -14.81
C GLN A 102 -4.60 4.47 -14.93
N LYS A 103 -5.62 4.61 -14.06
CA LYS A 103 -6.45 5.82 -14.01
C LYS A 103 -5.62 7.07 -13.72
N TYR A 104 -4.73 7.02 -12.72
CA TYR A 104 -3.81 8.12 -12.44
C TYR A 104 -2.88 8.45 -13.62
N LYS A 105 -2.34 7.44 -14.31
CA LYS A 105 -1.52 7.67 -15.52
C LYS A 105 -2.31 8.36 -16.63
N ASN A 106 -3.60 8.02 -16.79
CA ASN A 106 -4.45 8.64 -17.79
C ASN A 106 -4.81 10.08 -17.44
N LEU A 107 -5.01 10.38 -16.15
CA LEU A 107 -5.23 11.75 -15.68
C LEU A 107 -4.00 12.64 -15.90
N ALA A 108 -2.81 12.13 -15.58
CA ALA A 108 -1.55 12.87 -15.80
C ALA A 108 -1.23 13.14 -17.27
N LYS A 109 -1.84 12.39 -18.19
CA LYS A 109 -1.69 12.57 -19.65
C LYS A 109 -2.72 13.54 -20.25
N LYS A 110 -3.75 13.95 -19.51
CA LYS A 110 -4.67 14.99 -19.99
C LYS A 110 -3.96 16.35 -19.86
N PRO A 111 -3.87 17.16 -20.94
CA PRO A 111 -3.42 18.53 -20.79
C PRO A 111 -4.39 19.24 -19.82
N LEU A 112 -3.82 19.94 -18.84
CA LEU A 112 -4.57 20.91 -18.04
C LEU A 112 -5.13 21.94 -19.04
N HIS A 113 -6.45 21.96 -19.20
CA HIS A 113 -7.14 22.97 -19.99
C HIS A 113 -6.92 24.36 -19.41
#